data_AF-A0A7C6XBJ4-F1
#
_entry.id   AF-A0A7C6XBJ4-F1
#
_cell.length_a   1.000
_cell.length_b   1.000
_cell.length_c   1.000
_cell.angle_alpha   90.00
_cell.angle_beta   90.00
_cell.angle_gamma   90.00
#
_symmetry.space_group_name_H-M   'P 1'
#
loop_
_entity.id
_entity.type
_entity.pdbx_description
1 polymer ?
#
loop_
_entity_poly.entity_id
_entity_poly.type
_entity_poly.pdbx_seq_one_letter_code
_entity_poly.pdbx_strand_id
1 'polypeptide(L)'
;MMRRTGFTLIELLVVIAIIAILAAILLPVFARARENARKSTCQSNLKQMGLAVMQYVQDYDEVYPIGGMLDTKGIQIHWRH
;
A
#
# COMPACT_ATOMS: atom_id res chain seq x y z
N MET A 1 24.43 -9.77 -50.51
CA MET A 1 23.26 -8.87 -50.38
C MET A 1 22.22 -9.56 -49.51
N MET A 2 22.04 -9.10 -48.28
CA MET A 2 21.06 -9.67 -47.37
C MET A 2 19.69 -9.11 -47.74
N ARG A 3 18.81 -9.94 -48.33
CA ARG A 3 17.42 -9.57 -48.58
C ARG A 3 16.76 -9.31 -47.22
N ARG A 4 16.45 -8.04 -46.95
CA ARG A 4 15.57 -7.70 -45.83
C ARG A 4 14.16 -8.17 -46.19
N THR A 5 13.72 -9.27 -45.58
CA THR A 5 12.32 -9.66 -45.54
C THR A 5 11.59 -8.61 -44.69
N GLY A 6 10.83 -7.72 -45.34
CA GLY A 6 9.99 -6.75 -44.65
C GLY A 6 8.84 -7.46 -43.95
N PHE A 7 8.58 -7.04 -42.70
CA PHE A 7 7.38 -7.45 -41.97
C PHE A 7 6.15 -6.95 -42.72
N THR A 8 5.12 -7.78 -42.87
CA THR A 8 3.92 -7.32 -43.56
C THR A 8 3.16 -6.34 -42.65
N LEU A 9 2.59 -5.28 -43.23
CA LEU A 9 1.80 -4.27 -42.51
C LEU A 9 0.67 -4.89 -41.67
N ILE A 10 0.10 -6.00 -42.16
CA ILE A 10 -0.96 -6.75 -41.50
C ILE A 10 -0.49 -7.45 -40.23
N GLU A 11 0.71 -8.03 -40.21
CA GLU A 11 1.27 -8.66 -39.01
C GLU A 11 1.47 -7.63 -37.89
N LEU A 12 1.97 -6.43 -38.23
CA LEU A 12 2.12 -5.34 -37.26
C LEU A 12 0.78 -4.82 -36.75
N LEU A 13 -0.22 -4.69 -37.64
CA LEU A 13 -1.57 -4.23 -37.29
C LEU A 13 -2.30 -5.18 -36.33
N VAL A 14 -2.21 -6.49 -36.56
CA VAL A 14 -2.86 -7.47 -35.68
C VAL A 14 -2.24 -7.43 -34.28
N VAL A 15 -0.92 -7.30 -34.18
CA VAL A 15 -0.22 -7.26 -32.89
C VAL A 15 -0.66 -6.06 -32.05
N ILE A 16 -0.68 -4.85 -32.64
CA ILE A 16 -1.12 -3.67 -31.88
C ILE A 16 -2.60 -3.76 -31.48
N ALA A 17 -3.45 -4.39 -32.31
CA ALA A 17 -4.86 -4.58 -32.00
C ALA A 17 -5.04 -5.48 -30.77
N ILE A 18 -4.30 -6.59 -30.71
CA ILE A 18 -4.33 -7.50 -29.55
C ILE A 18 -3.80 -6.79 -28.29
N ILE A 19 -2.68 -6.06 -28.40
CA ILE A 19 -2.11 -5.29 -27.27
C ILE A 19 -3.12 -4.25 -26.76
N ALA A 20 -3.81 -3.54 -27.65
CA ALA A 20 -4.81 -2.54 -27.27
C ALA A 20 -5.98 -3.15 -26.49
N ILE A 21 -6.50 -4.31 -26.93
CA ILE A 21 -7.57 -5.03 -26.22
C ILE A 21 -7.09 -5.47 -24.83
N LEU A 22 -5.90 -6.05 -24.74
CA LEU A 22 -5.34 -6.48 -23.46
C LEU A 22 -5.12 -5.28 -22.51
N ALA A 23 -4.52 -4.20 -23.00
CA ALA A 23 -4.27 -3.00 -22.21
C ALA A 23 -5.57 -2.33 -21.72
N ALA A 24 -6.62 -2.31 -22.54
CA ALA A 24 -7.93 -1.77 -22.19
C ALA A 24 -8.56 -2.48 -20.97
N ILE A 25 -8.32 -3.79 -20.82
CA ILE A 25 -8.78 -4.56 -19.65
C ILE A 25 -7.83 -4.40 -18.47
N LEU A 26 -6.52 -4.32 -18.74
CA LEU A 26 -5.48 -4.34 -17.71
C LEU A 26 -5.40 -3.01 -16.94
N LEU A 27 -5.55 -1.87 -17.62
CA LEU A 27 -5.52 -0.54 -17.00
C LEU A 27 -6.56 -0.31 -15.90
N PRO A 28 -7.88 -0.56 -16.11
CA PRO A 28 -8.88 -0.37 -15.07
C PRO A 28 -8.69 -1.33 -13.89
N VAL A 29 -8.31 -2.58 -14.18
CA VAL A 29 -8.03 -3.59 -13.14
C VAL A 29 -6.80 -3.20 -12.30
N PHE A 30 -5.75 -2.70 -12.94
CA PHE A 30 -4.54 -2.25 -12.26
C PHE A 30 -4.80 -1.06 -11.31
N ALA A 31 -5.61 -0.10 -11.74
CA ALA A 31 -6.01 1.03 -10.89
C ALA A 31 -6.73 0.56 -9.61
N ARG A 32 -7.70 -0.36 -9.76
CA ARG A 32 -8.42 -0.94 -8.62
C ARG A 32 -7.51 -1.76 -7.72
N ALA A 33 -6.61 -2.57 -8.29
CA ALA A 33 -5.64 -3.36 -7.53
C ALA A 33 -4.71 -2.47 -6.69
N ARG A 34 -4.24 -1.36 -7.25
CA ARG A 34 -3.39 -0.39 -6.52
C ARG A 34 -4.13 0.27 -5.35
N GLU A 35 -5.39 0.65 -5.54
CA GLU A 35 -6.21 1.20 -4.47
C GLU A 35 -6.44 0.17 -3.35
N ASN A 36 -6.77 -1.06 -3.72
CA ASN A 36 -6.93 -2.16 -2.77
C ASN A 36 -5.64 -2.45 -2.00
N ALA A 37 -4.48 -2.40 -2.66
CA ALA A 37 -3.19 -2.56 -1.99
C ALA A 37 -2.96 -1.48 -0.93
N ARG A 38 -3.22 -0.20 -1.26
CA ARG A 38 -3.14 0.91 -0.30
C ARG A 38 -4.09 0.72 0.89
N LYS A 39 -5.34 0.32 0.63
CA LYS A 39 -6.32 0.02 1.67
C LYS A 39 -5.84 -1.13 2.56
N SER A 40 -5.32 -2.21 1.99
CA SER A 40 -4.80 -3.35 2.73
C SER A 40 -3.63 -2.97 3.63
N THR A 41 -2.71 -2.11 3.16
CA THR A 41 -1.61 -1.59 3.99
C THR A 41 -2.14 -0.76 5.15
N CYS A 42 -3.06 0.18 4.89
CA CYS A 42 -3.66 1.01 5.93
C CYS A 42 -4.39 0.17 6.99
N GLN A 43 -5.22 -0.79 6.57
CA GLN A 43 -5.91 -1.72 7.47
C GLN A 43 -4.92 -2.55 8.29
N SER A 44 -3.84 -3.04 7.68
CA SER A 44 -2.79 -3.79 8.39
C SER A 44 -2.12 -2.93 9.46
N ASN A 45 -1.78 -1.68 9.14
CA ASN A 45 -1.17 -0.75 10.10
C ASN A 45 -2.11 -0.45 11.26
N LEU A 46 -3.39 -0.17 10.99
CA LEU A 46 -4.41 0.06 12.02
C LEU A 46 -4.59 -1.16 12.91
N LYS A 47 -4.63 -2.36 12.33
CA LYS A 47 -4.70 -3.62 13.07
C LYS A 47 -3.48 -3.77 13.98
N GLN A 48 -2.27 -3.53 13.48
CA GLN A 48 -1.04 -3.62 14.27
C GLN A 48 -1.02 -2.62 15.43
N MET A 49 -1.44 -1.38 15.21
CA MET A 49 -1.57 -0.39 16.30
C MET A 49 -2.62 -0.79 17.32
N GLY A 50 -3.80 -1.25 16.89
CA GLY A 50 -4.85 -1.72 17.79
C GLY A 50 -4.39 -2.90 18.64
N LEU A 51 -3.67 -3.85 18.05
CA LEU A 51 -3.06 -4.95 18.78
C LEU A 51 -2.02 -4.47 19.79
N ALA A 52 -1.17 -3.50 19.42
CA ALA A 52 -0.18 -2.93 20.33
C ALA A 52 -0.85 -2.23 21.53
N VAL A 53 -1.94 -1.50 21.31
CA VAL A 53 -2.72 -0.86 22.38
C VAL A 53 -3.36 -1.91 23.29
N MET A 54 -3.98 -2.94 22.71
CA MET A 54 -4.58 -4.03 23.51
C MET A 54 -3.53 -4.75 24.35
N GLN A 55 -2.35 -5.01 23.79
CA GLN A 55 -1.25 -5.63 24.53
C GLN A 55 -0.75 -4.74 25.67
N TYR A 56 -0.59 -3.44 25.42
CA TYR A 56 -0.23 -2.49 26.48
C TYR A 56 -1.26 -2.48 27.63
N VAL A 57 -2.56 -2.40 27.30
CA VAL A 57 -3.65 -2.39 28.29
C VAL A 57 -3.64 -3.67 29.14
N GLN A 58 -3.38 -4.82 28.53
CA GLN A 58 -3.25 -6.09 29.25
C GLN A 58 -2.04 -6.10 30.21
N ASP A 59 -0.95 -5.45 29.83
CA ASP A 59 0.28 -5.39 30.64
C ASP A 59 0.23 -4.31 31.75
N TYR A 60 -0.65 -3.31 31.62
CA TYR A 60 -0.73 -2.12 32.50
C TYR A 60 -2.11 -1.97 33.18
N ASP A 61 -2.57 -2.98 33.93
CA ASP A 61 -3.79 -2.93 34.77
C ASP A 61 -5.02 -2.30 34.07
N GLU A 62 -5.24 -2.64 32.79
CA GLU A 62 -6.34 -2.16 31.96
C GLU A 62 -6.31 -0.65 31.64
N VAL A 63 -5.16 0.01 31.84
CA VAL A 63 -4.97 1.43 31.56
C VAL A 63 -4.59 1.64 30.09
N TYR A 64 -5.38 2.45 29.38
CA TYR A 64 -5.09 2.82 27.98
C TYR A 64 -3.90 3.79 27.88
N PRO A 65 -3.10 3.71 26.79
CA PRO A 65 -1.97 4.61 26.59
C PRO A 65 -2.46 6.06 26.48
N ILE A 66 -1.82 6.95 27.23
CA ILE A 66 -2.19 8.37 27.30
C ILE A 66 -1.85 9.03 25.96
N GLY A 67 -2.88 9.42 25.20
CA GLY A 67 -2.73 10.24 24.00
C GLY A 67 -2.31 11.65 24.41
N GLY A 68 -1.00 11.90 24.40
CA GLY A 68 -0.32 13.09 24.92
C GLY A 68 -1.18 14.32 25.25
N MET A 69 -1.52 14.51 26.52
CA MET A 69 -1.71 15.85 27.06
C MET A 69 -0.33 16.34 27.49
N LEU A 70 0.38 17.00 26.56
CA LEU A 70 1.56 17.77 26.93
C LEU A 70 1.08 19.00 27.70
N ASP A 71 1.05 18.91 29.03
CA ASP A 71 1.09 20.12 29.84
C ASP A 71 2.42 20.81 29.56
N THR A 72 2.37 22.01 29.00
CA THR A 72 3.52 22.86 28.66
C THR A 72 4.35 23.33 29.85
N LYS A 73 4.14 22.79 31.06
CA LYS A 73 4.93 23.12 32.25
C LYS A 73 5.91 22.00 32.60
N GLY A 74 6.98 21.92 31.80
CA GLY A 74 8.26 21.31 32.20
C GLY A 74 8.21 19.80 32.44
N ILE A 75 8.17 19.02 31.35
CA ILE A 75 8.32 17.56 31.41
C ILE A 75 9.79 17.24 31.72
N GLN A 76 10.10 17.03 33.00
CA GLN A 76 11.28 16.28 33.44
C GLN A 76 10.98 14.79 33.24
N ILE A 77 11.43 14.24 32.12
CA ILE A 77 11.44 12.80 31.87
C ILE A 77 12.47 12.14 32.80
N HIS A 78 12.00 11.65 33.94
CA HIS A 78 12.81 10.82 34.84
C HIS A 78 12.76 9.37 34.36
N TRP A 79 13.83 8.94 33.69
CA TRP A 79 14.07 7.52 33.42
C TRP A 79 14.47 6.84 34.73
N ARG A 80 13.53 6.11 35.34
CA ARG A 80 13.83 5.27 36.50
C ARG A 80 14.33 3.92 35.97
N HIS A 81 15.59 3.60 36.27
CA HIS A 81 16.21 2.29 36.05
C HIS A 81 15.50 1.19 36.84
#